data_AF-A0A9W6Y7Z1-F1
#
_entry.id   AF-A0A9W6Y7Z1-F1
#
_cell.length_a   1.000
_cell.length_b   1.000
_cell.length_c   1.000
_cell.angle_alpha   90.00
_cell.angle_beta   90.00
_cell.angle_gamma   90.00
#
_symmetry.space_group_name_H-M   'P 1'
#
loop_
_entity.id
_entity.type
_entity.pdbx_description
1 polymer ?
#
loop_
_entity_poly.entity_id
_entity_poly.type
_entity_poly.pdbx_seq_one_letter_code
_entity_poly.pdbx_strand_id
1 'polypeptide(L)'
;MAGQDASTSEGVSPTSMTSTARTPPERVKRHVVDTARSEQSWNTWLHGLQGEPIKLFVFEYGTAIAKAEDRDNFMNACIRPLSTDREGAVAEASLREVVERLHARWEVSFDGEAVIWRMWAKEVTRNLDRSTWDAAIAAPPSRRILNLLRASNTRMEEHLAGMRRSAHTALDCVNSALANYAVLRQDLRAFSLRLDSHEAGLAARKASIEASIRDTELPDQNDIANPTEHMENLRNFEHE
;
A
#
# COMPACT_ATOMS: atom_id res chain seq x y z
N MET A 1 11.13 -73.77 -16.19
CA MET A 1 9.86 -73.07 -15.86
C MET A 1 10.28 -71.75 -15.21
N ALA A 2 10.35 -70.63 -15.96
CA ALA A 2 9.22 -69.81 -16.48
C ALA A 2 8.52 -69.07 -15.32
N GLY A 3 8.20 -67.77 -15.34
CA GLY A 3 8.50 -66.60 -16.19
C GLY A 3 8.91 -65.43 -15.26
N GLN A 4 9.35 -64.23 -15.65
CA GLN A 4 8.91 -63.31 -16.71
C GLN A 4 7.40 -63.07 -16.75
N ASP A 5 6.95 -62.15 -15.89
CA ASP A 5 5.77 -61.30 -16.04
C ASP A 5 6.28 -59.86 -15.89
N ALA A 6 6.25 -58.91 -16.83
CA ALA A 6 5.35 -58.64 -17.95
C ALA A 6 3.89 -58.47 -17.53
N SER A 7 3.51 -57.24 -17.16
CA SER A 7 2.15 -56.76 -17.36
C SER A 7 2.11 -55.25 -17.60
N THR A 8 1.60 -55.00 -18.80
CA THR A 8 1.30 -53.79 -19.57
C THR A 8 0.01 -53.11 -19.12
N SER A 9 -0.20 -51.88 -19.62
CA SER A 9 -1.46 -51.12 -19.79
C SER A 9 -1.68 -50.05 -18.71
N GLU A 10 -1.96 -48.77 -18.97
CA GLU A 10 -2.56 -48.04 -20.10
C GLU A 10 -2.16 -46.55 -19.87
N GLY A 11 -1.66 -45.76 -20.83
CA GLY A 11 -2.45 -45.26 -21.95
C GLY A 11 -3.02 -43.86 -21.68
N VAL A 12 -2.18 -42.84 -21.41
CA VAL A 12 -2.57 -41.43 -21.57
C VAL A 12 -1.61 -40.79 -22.55
N SER A 13 -2.02 -40.74 -23.81
CA SER A 13 -1.37 -39.97 -24.87
C SER A 13 -1.48 -38.48 -24.57
N PRO A 14 -0.37 -37.72 -24.43
CA PRO A 14 -0.41 -36.30 -24.68
C PRO A 14 -0.44 -36.12 -26.19
N THR A 15 -1.57 -35.62 -26.67
CA THR A 15 -1.82 -35.21 -28.05
C THR A 15 -0.58 -34.57 -28.67
N SER A 16 -0.03 -35.26 -29.66
CA SER A 16 1.01 -34.73 -30.53
C SER A 16 0.48 -33.48 -31.24
N MET A 17 0.94 -32.30 -30.82
CA MET A 17 0.98 -31.13 -31.69
C MET A 17 2.33 -31.13 -32.41
N THR A 18 2.44 -32.01 -33.41
CA THR A 18 3.41 -31.86 -34.49
C THR A 18 2.97 -30.66 -35.33
N SER A 19 3.49 -29.48 -34.98
CA SER A 19 3.60 -28.37 -35.93
C SER A 19 4.99 -27.79 -35.78
N THR A 20 5.92 -28.35 -36.56
CA THR A 20 7.26 -27.83 -36.74
C THR A 20 7.18 -26.52 -37.54
N ALA A 21 6.90 -25.41 -36.87
CA ALA A 21 7.09 -24.08 -37.42
C ALA A 21 8.42 -23.51 -36.90
N ARG A 22 9.47 -23.66 -37.73
CA ARG A 22 10.77 -23.02 -37.54
C ARG A 22 10.57 -21.51 -37.41
N THR A 23 11.05 -20.91 -36.33
CA THR A 23 10.89 -19.48 -36.03
C THR A 23 11.87 -18.61 -36.86
N PRO A 24 11.46 -17.39 -37.28
CA PRO A 24 12.28 -16.48 -38.09
C PRO A 24 13.37 -15.75 -37.26
N PRO A 25 14.44 -15.21 -37.89
CA PRO A 25 15.52 -14.53 -37.19
C PRO A 25 15.13 -13.12 -36.74
N GLU A 26 15.46 -12.84 -35.48
CA GLU A 26 15.33 -11.54 -34.81
C GLU A 26 16.67 -10.79 -34.90
N ARG A 27 16.65 -9.46 -35.07
CA ARG A 27 17.87 -8.64 -35.04
C ARG A 27 17.77 -7.61 -33.93
N VAL A 28 18.74 -7.60 -33.02
CA VAL A 28 18.97 -6.48 -32.09
C VAL A 28 20.41 -6.02 -32.23
N LYS A 29 20.60 -4.70 -32.36
CA LYS A 29 21.89 -3.99 -32.45
C LYS A 29 22.96 -4.74 -33.26
N ARG A 30 22.87 -4.63 -34.60
CA ARG A 30 23.87 -5.05 -35.59
C ARG A 30 24.33 -6.52 -35.57
N HIS A 31 23.67 -7.44 -34.86
CA HIS A 31 23.94 -8.87 -35.02
C HIS A 31 22.75 -9.57 -35.68
N VAL A 32 23.01 -10.27 -36.78
CA VAL A 32 22.08 -11.24 -37.37
C VAL A 32 22.08 -12.43 -36.41
N VAL A 33 20.95 -12.69 -35.74
CA VAL A 33 20.86 -13.88 -34.89
C VAL A 33 20.72 -15.09 -35.81
N ASP A 34 21.62 -16.05 -35.66
CA ASP A 34 21.66 -17.27 -36.43
C ASP A 34 20.40 -18.10 -36.19
N THR A 35 19.67 -18.37 -37.27
CA THR A 35 18.45 -19.21 -37.29
C THR A 35 18.70 -20.66 -36.89
N ALA A 36 19.96 -21.09 -36.79
CA ALA A 36 20.33 -22.42 -36.31
C ALA A 36 20.34 -22.57 -34.78
N ARG A 37 20.02 -21.51 -34.02
CA ARG A 37 19.96 -21.58 -32.55
C ARG A 37 18.84 -22.48 -32.04
N SER A 38 19.14 -23.29 -31.02
CA SER A 38 18.16 -24.13 -30.33
C SER A 38 17.20 -23.29 -29.48
N GLU A 39 15.98 -23.79 -29.24
CA GLU A 39 14.96 -23.13 -28.42
C GLU A 39 15.46 -22.77 -27.01
N GLN A 40 16.26 -23.65 -26.40
CA GLN A 40 16.88 -23.40 -25.10
C GLN A 40 17.85 -22.21 -25.13
N SER A 41 18.60 -22.05 -26.23
CA SER A 41 19.51 -20.91 -26.41
C SER A 41 18.76 -19.60 -26.68
N TRP A 42 17.59 -19.69 -27.32
CA TRP A 42 16.67 -18.56 -27.51
C TRP A 42 16.07 -18.10 -26.20
N ASN A 43 15.51 -19.02 -25.41
CA ASN A 43 14.91 -18.68 -24.12
C ASN A 43 15.93 -18.09 -23.16
N THR A 44 17.15 -18.65 -23.09
CA THR A 44 18.24 -18.10 -22.28
C THR A 44 18.63 -16.68 -22.71
N TRP A 45 18.64 -16.41 -24.02
CA TRP A 45 18.94 -15.08 -24.56
C TRP A 45 17.82 -14.07 -24.28
N LEU A 46 16.55 -14.46 -24.44
CA LEU A 46 15.39 -13.62 -24.12
C LEU A 46 15.31 -13.28 -22.63
N HIS A 47 15.61 -14.25 -21.75
CA HIS A 47 15.73 -14.01 -20.32
C HIS A 47 16.83 -13.00 -19.98
N GLY A 48 17.94 -13.01 -20.73
CA GLY A 48 19.01 -12.01 -20.59
C GLY A 48 18.64 -10.59 -21.02
N LEU A 49 17.51 -10.41 -21.71
CA LEU A 49 17.03 -9.12 -22.21
C LEU A 49 15.75 -8.64 -21.50
N GLN A 50 15.35 -9.30 -20.41
CA GLN A 50 14.17 -8.91 -19.64
C GLN A 50 14.27 -7.44 -19.17
N GLY A 51 13.29 -6.63 -19.57
CA GLY A 51 13.17 -5.20 -19.20
C GLY A 51 13.67 -4.22 -20.26
N GLU A 52 14.35 -4.68 -21.32
CA GLU A 52 14.82 -3.83 -22.41
C GLU A 52 13.90 -3.94 -23.64
N PRO A 53 13.48 -2.82 -24.27
CA PRO A 53 12.66 -2.86 -25.47
C PRO A 53 13.47 -3.37 -26.67
N ILE A 54 13.18 -4.60 -27.08
CA ILE A 54 13.73 -5.22 -28.29
C ILE A 54 12.93 -4.75 -29.51
N LYS A 55 13.64 -4.30 -30.56
CA LYS A 55 13.04 -4.09 -31.89
C LYS A 55 13.39 -5.26 -32.80
N LEU A 56 12.42 -6.13 -33.05
CA LEU A 56 12.53 -7.22 -34.03
C LEU A 56 12.29 -6.67 -35.44
N PHE A 57 13.24 -6.90 -36.34
CA PHE A 57 13.12 -6.54 -37.76
C PHE A 57 12.90 -7.80 -38.60
N VAL A 58 11.66 -8.05 -39.02
CA VAL A 58 11.34 -9.06 -40.05
C VAL A 58 11.56 -8.42 -41.41
N PHE A 59 12.55 -8.90 -42.16
CA PHE A 59 12.76 -8.47 -43.54
C PHE A 59 11.86 -9.28 -44.48
N GLU A 60 11.23 -8.59 -45.43
CA GLU A 60 10.34 -9.16 -46.44
C GLU A 60 11.00 -10.26 -47.29
N TYR A 61 12.34 -10.26 -47.36
CA TYR A 61 13.18 -11.23 -48.08
C TYR A 61 14.42 -11.63 -47.26
N GLY A 62 14.22 -12.17 -46.05
CA GLY A 62 15.31 -12.68 -45.20
C GLY A 62 15.70 -14.14 -45.50
N THR A 63 16.75 -14.66 -44.85
CA THR A 63 17.21 -16.06 -45.04
C THR A 63 16.24 -17.14 -44.53
N ALA A 64 15.21 -16.79 -43.75
CA ALA A 64 14.21 -17.72 -43.22
C ALA A 64 12.80 -17.57 -43.82
N ILE A 65 12.49 -16.42 -44.40
CA ILE A 65 11.26 -16.19 -45.16
C ILE A 65 11.70 -16.17 -46.62
N ALA A 66 11.93 -17.37 -47.16
CA ALA A 66 12.52 -17.54 -48.48
C ALA A 66 11.47 -17.35 -49.59
N LYS A 67 10.19 -17.59 -49.27
CA LYS A 67 9.07 -17.49 -50.21
C LYS A 67 8.03 -16.48 -49.74
N ALA A 68 7.30 -15.91 -50.69
CA ALA A 68 6.13 -15.09 -50.40
C ALA A 68 5.09 -15.84 -49.53
N GLU A 69 4.98 -17.15 -49.74
CA GLU A 69 4.14 -18.04 -48.94
C GLU A 69 4.52 -18.08 -47.46
N ASP A 70 5.82 -18.13 -47.14
CA ASP A 70 6.31 -18.13 -45.75
C ASP A 70 5.96 -16.81 -45.06
N ARG A 71 6.03 -15.70 -45.80
CA ARG A 71 5.64 -14.38 -45.31
C ARG A 71 4.15 -14.32 -45.05
N ASP A 72 3.33 -14.76 -46.00
CA ASP A 72 1.88 -14.75 -45.83
C ASP A 72 1.44 -15.65 -44.67
N ASN A 73 2.09 -16.81 -44.49
CA ASN A 73 1.86 -17.68 -43.35
C ASN A 73 2.19 -16.99 -42.02
N PHE A 74 3.33 -16.31 -41.92
CA PHE A 74 3.69 -15.53 -40.74
C PHE A 74 2.69 -14.39 -40.47
N MET A 75 2.38 -13.60 -41.51
CA MET A 75 1.46 -12.47 -41.40
C MET A 75 0.07 -12.95 -40.97
N ASN A 76 -0.42 -14.07 -41.50
CA ASN A 76 -1.70 -14.65 -41.12
C ASN A 76 -1.69 -15.22 -39.69
N ALA A 77 -0.57 -15.77 -39.23
CA ALA A 77 -0.45 -16.35 -37.89
C ALA A 77 -0.34 -15.29 -36.79
N CYS A 78 0.44 -14.23 -37.02
CA CYS A 78 0.89 -13.32 -35.97
C CYS A 78 0.31 -11.91 -36.05
N ILE A 79 0.01 -11.40 -37.24
CA ILE A 79 -0.28 -9.98 -37.45
C ILE A 79 -1.74 -9.76 -37.87
N ARG A 80 -2.19 -10.44 -38.93
CA ARG A 80 -3.54 -10.30 -39.47
C ARG A 80 -4.58 -10.93 -38.51
N PRO A 81 -5.83 -10.45 -38.52
CA PRO A 81 -6.91 -11.07 -37.77
C PRO A 81 -7.16 -12.50 -38.27
N LEU A 82 -7.51 -13.42 -37.35
CA LEU A 82 -7.79 -14.83 -37.67
C LEU A 82 -8.87 -14.98 -38.74
N SER A 83 -9.86 -14.10 -38.69
CA SER A 83 -10.91 -14.00 -39.70
C SER A 83 -11.44 -12.57 -39.74
N THR A 84 -11.79 -12.12 -40.94
CA THR A 84 -12.49 -10.86 -41.18
C THR A 84 -13.88 -11.14 -41.73
N ASP A 85 -14.84 -10.28 -41.41
CA ASP A 85 -16.18 -10.37 -41.97
C ASP A 85 -16.22 -9.87 -43.42
N ARG A 86 -17.41 -9.91 -44.03
CA ARG A 86 -17.62 -9.46 -45.42
C ARG A 86 -17.25 -7.99 -45.65
N GLU A 87 -17.17 -7.19 -44.59
CA GLU A 87 -16.85 -5.76 -44.61
C GLU A 87 -15.38 -5.49 -44.24
N GLY A 88 -14.59 -6.54 -43.99
CA GLY A 88 -13.17 -6.43 -43.65
C GLY A 88 -12.91 -6.09 -42.18
N ALA A 89 -13.94 -6.10 -41.31
CA ALA A 89 -13.77 -5.93 -39.87
C ALA A 89 -13.37 -7.26 -39.21
N VAL A 90 -12.83 -7.20 -37.99
CA VAL A 90 -12.55 -8.41 -37.20
C VAL A 90 -13.83 -9.24 -37.04
N ALA A 91 -13.75 -10.53 -37.34
CA ALA A 91 -14.88 -11.42 -37.19
C ALA A 91 -15.42 -11.42 -35.76
N GLU A 92 -16.73 -11.58 -35.63
CA GLU A 92 -17.44 -11.58 -34.35
C GLU A 92 -16.88 -12.61 -33.34
N ALA A 93 -16.33 -13.74 -33.81
CA ALA A 93 -15.70 -14.73 -32.95
C ALA A 93 -14.46 -14.17 -32.23
N SER A 94 -13.57 -13.47 -32.96
CA SER A 94 -12.39 -12.83 -32.38
C SER A 94 -12.76 -11.62 -31.53
N LEU A 95 -13.82 -10.89 -31.88
CA LEU A 95 -14.32 -9.79 -31.05
C LEU A 95 -14.81 -10.32 -29.69
N ARG A 96 -15.53 -11.44 -29.68
CA ARG A 96 -16.01 -12.10 -28.46
C ARG A 96 -14.88 -12.58 -27.57
N GLU A 97 -13.85 -13.18 -28.16
CA GLU A 97 -12.62 -13.58 -27.43
C GLU A 97 -11.99 -12.37 -26.73
N VAL A 98 -11.88 -11.23 -27.42
CA VAL A 98 -11.34 -9.99 -26.81
C VAL A 98 -12.25 -9.48 -25.70
N VAL A 99 -13.57 -9.55 -25.85
CA VAL A 99 -14.52 -9.20 -24.77
C VAL A 99 -14.32 -10.08 -23.54
N GLU A 100 -14.20 -11.39 -23.71
CA GLU A 100 -13.97 -12.33 -22.60
C GLU A 100 -12.66 -12.03 -21.88
N ARG A 101 -11.60 -11.73 -22.62
CA ARG A 101 -10.30 -11.35 -22.05
C ARG A 101 -10.34 -10.00 -21.32
N LEU A 102 -11.10 -9.03 -21.84
CA LEU A 102 -11.33 -7.76 -21.17
C LEU A 102 -12.10 -7.97 -19.85
N HIS A 103 -13.15 -8.80 -19.86
CA HIS A 103 -13.88 -9.17 -18.64
C HIS A 103 -12.95 -9.80 -17.61
N ALA A 104 -12.23 -10.86 -17.98
CA ALA A 104 -11.31 -11.56 -17.08
C ALA A 104 -10.27 -10.62 -16.45
N ARG A 105 -9.85 -9.58 -17.17
CA ARG A 105 -8.88 -8.59 -16.66
C ARG A 105 -9.51 -7.50 -15.80
N TRP A 106 -10.72 -7.06 -16.12
CA TRP A 106 -11.24 -5.76 -15.64
C TRP A 106 -12.59 -5.82 -14.94
N GLU A 107 -13.30 -6.95 -14.92
CA GLU A 107 -14.62 -7.08 -14.29
C GLU A 107 -14.63 -6.73 -12.80
N VAL A 108 -13.51 -6.96 -12.11
CA VAL A 108 -13.35 -6.62 -10.68
C VAL A 108 -13.25 -5.11 -10.48
N SER A 109 -12.81 -4.35 -11.49
CA SER A 109 -12.61 -2.90 -11.39
C SER A 109 -13.77 -2.10 -11.95
N PHE A 110 -14.39 -2.61 -13.02
CA PHE A 110 -15.39 -1.91 -13.79
C PHE A 110 -16.62 -2.79 -14.01
N ASP A 111 -17.78 -2.16 -13.92
CA ASP A 111 -19.07 -2.70 -14.30
C ASP A 111 -19.60 -1.96 -15.53
N GLY A 112 -20.28 -2.67 -16.43
CA GLY A 112 -20.73 -2.12 -17.70
C GLY A 112 -21.62 -3.07 -18.47
N GLU A 113 -22.55 -2.51 -19.25
CA GLU A 113 -23.40 -3.28 -20.15
C GLU A 113 -22.57 -4.00 -21.21
N ALA A 114 -23.02 -5.18 -21.66
CA ALA A 114 -22.36 -5.96 -22.71
C ALA A 114 -22.02 -5.16 -23.98
N VAL A 115 -22.83 -4.16 -24.32
CA VAL A 115 -22.60 -3.26 -25.46
C VAL A 115 -21.35 -2.39 -25.25
N ILE A 116 -21.09 -1.93 -24.02
CA ILE A 116 -19.92 -1.11 -23.68
C ILE A 116 -18.65 -1.95 -23.74
N TRP A 117 -18.68 -3.18 -23.22
CA TRP A 117 -17.56 -4.13 -23.33
C TRP A 117 -17.24 -4.46 -24.78
N ARG A 118 -18.26 -4.67 -25.62
CA ARG A 118 -18.07 -4.81 -27.08
C ARG A 118 -17.49 -3.55 -27.72
N MET A 119 -17.92 -2.36 -27.29
CA MET A 119 -17.37 -1.09 -27.80
C MET A 119 -15.89 -0.95 -27.48
N TRP A 120 -15.47 -1.36 -26.28
CA TRP A 120 -14.06 -1.40 -25.90
C TRP A 120 -13.28 -2.45 -26.71
N ALA A 121 -13.81 -3.66 -26.87
CA ALA A 121 -13.19 -4.68 -27.70
C ALA A 121 -13.02 -4.22 -29.16
N LYS A 122 -13.98 -3.46 -29.72
CA LYS A 122 -13.85 -2.84 -31.05
C LYS A 122 -12.74 -1.79 -31.10
N GLU A 123 -12.52 -1.05 -30.03
CA GLU A 123 -11.42 -0.08 -29.94
C GLU A 123 -10.06 -0.79 -29.90
N VAL A 124 -9.95 -1.90 -29.15
CA VAL A 124 -8.76 -2.76 -29.10
C VAL A 124 -8.45 -3.37 -30.48
N THR A 125 -9.46 -3.91 -31.15
CA THR A 125 -9.31 -4.62 -32.43
C THR A 125 -9.23 -3.72 -33.66
N ARG A 126 -9.34 -2.40 -33.48
CA ARG A 126 -9.50 -1.42 -34.57
C ARG A 126 -8.36 -1.40 -35.57
N ASN A 127 -7.13 -1.65 -35.13
CA ASN A 127 -5.94 -1.61 -35.98
C ASN A 127 -5.69 -2.91 -36.76
N LEU A 128 -6.52 -3.95 -36.53
CA LEU A 128 -6.40 -5.28 -37.13
C LEU A 128 -5.07 -6.00 -36.86
N ASP A 129 -4.20 -5.45 -36.01
CA ASP A 129 -2.90 -6.01 -35.68
C ASP A 129 -2.99 -6.79 -34.37
N ARG A 130 -3.10 -8.11 -34.49
CA ARG A 130 -3.29 -9.00 -33.34
C ARG A 130 -2.14 -8.93 -32.34
N SER A 131 -0.93 -8.60 -32.80
CA SER A 131 0.24 -8.48 -31.93
C SER A 131 0.10 -7.36 -30.89
N THR A 132 -0.79 -6.40 -31.12
CA THR A 132 -1.03 -5.27 -30.22
C THR A 132 -2.15 -5.48 -29.21
N TRP A 133 -3.00 -6.50 -29.41
CA TRP A 133 -4.22 -6.66 -28.64
C TRP A 133 -3.95 -6.93 -27.16
N ASP A 134 -2.94 -7.75 -26.84
CA ASP A 134 -2.59 -8.09 -25.47
C ASP A 134 -2.19 -6.85 -24.65
N ALA A 135 -1.36 -5.98 -25.26
CA ALA A 135 -0.96 -4.72 -24.64
C ALA A 135 -2.16 -3.77 -24.47
N ALA A 136 -3.05 -3.71 -25.47
CA ALA A 136 -4.25 -2.88 -25.42
C ALA A 136 -5.30 -3.38 -24.41
N ILE A 137 -5.41 -4.70 -24.20
CA ILE A 137 -6.26 -5.31 -23.16
C ILE A 137 -5.67 -5.06 -21.77
N ALA A 138 -4.35 -5.10 -21.63
CA ALA A 138 -3.68 -4.84 -20.35
C ALA A 138 -3.72 -3.36 -19.94
N ALA A 139 -3.88 -2.46 -20.91
CA ALA A 139 -4.01 -1.02 -20.67
C ALA A 139 -5.41 -0.66 -20.12
N PRO A 140 -5.51 0.39 -19.27
CA PRO A 140 -6.80 0.88 -18.81
C PRO A 140 -7.65 1.42 -19.98
N PRO A 141 -8.99 1.46 -19.84
CA PRO A 141 -9.86 1.91 -20.92
C PRO A 141 -9.58 3.38 -21.28
N SER A 142 -9.82 3.74 -22.53
CA SER A 142 -9.74 5.14 -22.95
C SER A 142 -10.80 5.99 -22.24
N ARG A 143 -10.60 7.32 -22.15
CA ARG A 143 -11.54 8.22 -21.46
C ARG A 143 -12.98 8.09 -21.98
N ARG A 144 -13.13 7.78 -23.27
CA ARG A 144 -14.44 7.58 -23.90
C ARG A 144 -15.17 6.36 -23.32
N ILE A 145 -14.48 5.24 -23.18
CA ILE A 145 -15.03 4.00 -22.61
C ILE A 145 -15.19 4.13 -21.10
N LEU A 146 -14.21 4.71 -20.41
CA LEU A 146 -14.24 4.95 -18.97
C LEU A 146 -15.49 5.70 -18.51
N ASN A 147 -15.93 6.71 -19.27
CA ASN A 147 -17.13 7.49 -18.94
C ASN A 147 -18.44 6.69 -19.04
N LEU A 148 -18.43 5.56 -19.73
CA LEU A 148 -19.59 4.66 -19.88
C LEU A 148 -19.56 3.52 -18.85
N LEU A 149 -18.37 3.16 -18.36
CA LEU A 149 -18.18 2.16 -17.32
C LEU A 149 -18.48 2.76 -15.94
N ARG A 150 -19.02 1.94 -15.04
CA ARG A 150 -19.16 2.24 -13.62
C ARG A 150 -18.06 1.55 -12.84
N ALA A 151 -17.75 2.04 -11.64
CA ALA A 151 -16.94 1.26 -10.71
C ALA A 151 -17.73 0.01 -10.28
N SER A 152 -17.05 -1.12 -10.16
CA SER A 152 -17.66 -2.33 -9.61
C SER A 152 -18.21 -2.09 -8.20
N ASN A 153 -19.33 -2.75 -7.87
CA ASN A 153 -19.96 -2.59 -6.56
C ASN A 153 -19.03 -3.05 -5.42
N THR A 154 -18.24 -4.10 -5.66
CA THR A 154 -17.22 -4.60 -4.72
C THR A 154 -16.17 -3.54 -4.38
N ARG A 155 -15.65 -2.82 -5.38
CA ARG A 155 -14.67 -1.75 -5.16
C ARG A 155 -15.25 -0.57 -4.38
N MET A 156 -16.50 -0.23 -4.66
CA MET A 156 -17.20 0.83 -3.91
C MET A 156 -17.45 0.41 -2.46
N GLU A 157 -17.89 -0.82 -2.23
CA GLU A 157 -18.08 -1.40 -0.89
C GLU A 157 -16.77 -1.46 -0.11
N GLU A 158 -15.68 -1.90 -0.73
CA GLU A 158 -14.34 -1.89 -0.12
C GLU A 158 -13.89 -0.49 0.27
N HIS A 159 -14.12 0.50 -0.59
CA HIS A 159 -13.80 1.89 -0.32
C HIS A 159 -14.61 2.45 0.86
N LEU A 160 -15.92 2.23 0.87
CA LEU A 160 -16.80 2.63 1.98
C LEU A 160 -16.41 1.93 3.29
N ALA A 161 -16.08 0.64 3.23
CA ALA A 161 -15.59 -0.11 4.38
C ALA A 161 -14.25 0.46 4.89
N GLY A 162 -13.35 0.86 3.99
CA GLY A 162 -12.10 1.55 4.32
C GLY A 162 -12.33 2.88 5.01
N MET A 163 -13.19 3.74 4.46
CA MET A 163 -13.58 5.01 5.08
C MET A 163 -14.21 4.81 6.45
N ARG A 164 -15.11 3.82 6.58
CA ARG A 164 -15.75 3.49 7.85
C ARG A 164 -14.72 3.08 8.90
N ARG A 165 -13.78 2.19 8.56
CA ARG A 165 -12.70 1.78 9.46
C ARG A 165 -11.86 2.98 9.89
N SER A 166 -11.44 3.81 8.94
CA SER A 166 -10.65 5.01 9.24
C SER A 166 -11.38 5.98 10.18
N ALA A 167 -12.68 6.21 9.95
CA ALA A 167 -13.48 7.06 10.81
C ALA A 167 -13.62 6.50 12.23
N HIS A 168 -13.78 5.18 12.38
CA HIS A 168 -13.81 4.53 13.70
C HIS A 168 -12.47 4.69 14.42
N THR A 169 -11.35 4.44 13.75
CA THR A 169 -10.01 4.63 14.34
C THR A 169 -9.77 6.07 14.78
N ALA A 170 -10.17 7.06 13.96
CA ALA A 170 -10.04 8.47 14.34
C ALA A 170 -10.89 8.81 15.57
N LEU A 171 -12.13 8.28 15.65
CA LEU A 171 -12.99 8.44 16.81
C LEU A 171 -12.40 7.81 18.06
N ASP A 172 -11.83 6.61 17.96
CA ASP A 172 -11.18 5.91 19.08
C ASP A 172 -9.98 6.71 19.60
N CYS A 173 -9.17 7.30 18.70
CA CYS A 173 -8.07 8.19 19.09
C CYS A 173 -8.58 9.41 19.88
N VAL A 174 -9.66 10.06 19.42
CA VAL A 174 -10.25 11.20 20.12
C VAL A 174 -10.81 10.79 21.48
N ASN A 175 -11.51 9.66 21.55
CA ASN A 175 -12.04 9.12 22.81
C ASN A 175 -10.93 8.81 23.81
N SER A 176 -9.82 8.22 23.36
CA SER A 176 -8.64 7.97 24.19
C SER A 176 -8.01 9.28 24.68
N ALA A 177 -7.89 10.29 23.81
CA ALA A 177 -7.39 11.61 24.20
C ALA A 177 -8.30 12.30 25.23
N LEU A 178 -9.63 12.20 25.08
CA LEU A 178 -10.58 12.71 26.06
C LEU A 178 -10.47 12.00 27.41
N ALA A 179 -10.28 10.68 27.41
CA ALA A 179 -10.05 9.92 28.64
C ALA A 179 -8.76 10.37 29.35
N ASN A 180 -7.66 10.53 28.60
CA ASN A 180 -6.40 11.04 29.14
C ASN A 180 -6.54 12.46 29.70
N TYR A 181 -7.30 13.32 29.01
CA TYR A 181 -7.58 14.66 29.50
C TYR A 181 -8.37 14.65 30.82
N ALA A 182 -9.33 13.73 30.97
CA ALA A 182 -10.08 13.56 32.22
C ALA A 182 -9.15 13.18 33.39
N VAL A 183 -8.18 12.28 33.15
CA VAL A 183 -7.15 11.91 34.14
C VAL A 183 -6.31 13.12 34.53
N LEU A 184 -5.80 13.87 33.55
CA LEU A 184 -4.98 15.06 33.81
C LEU A 184 -5.76 16.11 34.65
N ARG A 185 -7.05 16.26 34.39
CA ARG A 185 -7.91 17.16 35.16
C ARG A 185 -8.08 16.68 36.60
N GLN A 186 -8.14 15.37 36.83
CA GLN A 186 -8.17 14.80 38.17
C GLN A 186 -6.85 15.02 38.92
N ASP A 187 -5.72 14.82 38.25
CA ASP A 187 -4.39 15.05 38.82
C ASP A 187 -4.18 16.52 39.22
N LEU A 188 -4.62 17.46 38.37
CA LEU A 188 -4.54 18.88 38.68
C LEU A 188 -5.35 19.24 39.94
N ARG A 189 -6.53 18.64 40.11
CA ARG A 189 -7.34 18.83 41.34
C ARG A 189 -6.61 18.28 42.56
N ALA A 190 -6.03 17.09 42.46
CA ALA A 190 -5.26 16.49 43.56
C ALA A 190 -4.04 17.35 43.92
N PHE A 191 -3.38 17.94 42.93
CA PHE A 191 -2.27 18.86 43.16
C PHE A 191 -2.72 20.15 43.86
N SER A 192 -3.85 20.73 43.46
CA SER A 192 -4.44 21.90 44.14
C SER A 192 -4.71 21.61 45.61
N LEU A 193 -5.37 20.49 45.93
CA LEU A 193 -5.66 20.10 47.31
C LEU A 193 -4.41 19.95 48.16
N ARG A 194 -3.31 19.45 47.57
CA ARG A 194 -2.01 19.35 48.25
C ARG A 194 -1.39 20.71 48.51
N LEU A 195 -1.51 21.66 47.58
CA LEU A 195 -1.03 23.03 47.78
C LEU A 195 -1.80 23.72 48.90
N ASP A 196 -3.13 23.61 48.89
CA ASP A 196 -4.00 24.19 49.92
C ASP A 196 -3.63 23.65 51.31
N SER A 197 -3.40 22.33 51.41
CA SER A 197 -2.94 21.68 52.65
C SER A 197 -1.57 22.19 53.10
N HIS A 198 -0.64 22.38 52.17
CA HIS A 198 0.69 22.91 52.48
C HIS A 198 0.64 24.37 52.94
N GLU A 199 -0.17 25.21 52.29
CA GLU A 199 -0.40 26.60 52.69
C GLU A 199 -0.99 26.68 54.11
N ALA A 200 -2.02 25.89 54.40
CA ALA A 200 -2.61 25.80 55.73
C ALA A 200 -1.57 25.38 56.79
N GLY A 201 -0.70 24.41 56.45
CA GLY A 201 0.40 23.98 57.31
C GLY A 201 1.42 25.09 57.59
N LEU A 202 1.80 25.88 56.58
CA LEU A 202 2.69 27.02 56.73
C LEU A 202 2.06 28.14 57.57
N ALA A 203 0.77 28.44 57.33
CA ALA A 203 0.03 29.42 58.11
C ALA A 203 -0.04 29.05 59.60
N ALA A 204 -0.30 27.78 59.91
CA ALA A 204 -0.30 27.27 61.28
C ALA A 204 1.08 27.40 61.95
N ARG A 205 2.16 27.03 61.24
CA ARG A 205 3.54 27.19 61.74
C ARG A 205 3.89 28.66 61.99
N LYS A 206 3.51 29.53 61.06
CA LYS A 206 3.69 30.98 61.20
C LYS A 206 2.98 31.50 62.46
N ALA A 207 1.70 31.15 62.64
CA ALA A 207 0.93 31.57 63.81
C ALA A 207 1.56 31.08 65.13
N SER A 208 2.10 29.86 65.14
CA SER A 208 2.82 29.33 66.29
C SER A 208 4.09 30.12 66.60
N ILE A 209 4.87 30.49 65.58
CA ILE A 209 6.09 31.30 65.76
C ILE A 209 5.73 32.70 66.29
N GLU A 210 4.72 33.34 65.70
CA GLU A 210 4.24 34.65 66.14
C GLU A 210 3.73 34.62 67.59
N ALA A 211 3.10 33.52 68.02
CA ALA A 211 2.73 33.33 69.42
C ALA A 211 3.96 33.24 70.34
N SER A 212 4.94 32.40 69.99
CA SER A 212 6.18 32.29 70.78
C SER A 212 6.95 33.61 70.89
N ILE A 213 6.94 34.45 69.85
CA ILE A 213 7.55 35.79 69.89
C ILE A 213 6.84 36.66 70.94
N ARG A 214 5.51 36.72 70.91
CA ARG A 214 4.73 37.50 71.89
C ARG A 214 5.00 37.04 73.33
N ASP A 215 5.15 35.75 73.55
CA ASP A 215 5.43 35.20 74.88
C ASP A 215 6.85 35.54 75.40
N THR A 216 7.76 35.98 74.51
CA THR A 216 9.16 36.31 74.85
C THR A 216 9.39 37.80 75.10
N GLU A 217 8.41 38.67 74.81
CA GLU A 217 8.53 40.11 75.06
C GLU A 217 8.58 40.39 76.58
N LEU A 218 9.71 40.93 77.04
CA LEU A 218 9.89 41.34 78.44
C LEU A 218 9.06 42.60 78.74
N PRO A 219 8.53 42.76 79.96
CA PRO A 219 7.89 44.00 80.37
C PRO A 219 8.86 45.19 80.27
N ASP A 220 8.32 46.39 80.00
CA ASP A 220 9.11 47.61 79.90
C ASP A 220 9.93 47.81 81.19
N GLN A 221 11.18 48.24 81.04
CA GLN A 221 12.12 48.40 82.15
C GLN A 221 11.62 49.45 83.17
N ASN A 222 10.71 50.33 82.76
CA ASN A 222 10.02 51.30 83.63
C ASN A 222 8.94 50.67 84.54
N ASP A 223 8.39 49.51 84.18
CA ASP A 223 7.39 48.78 84.96
C ASP A 223 8.02 47.76 85.94
N ILE A 224 9.33 47.55 85.84
CA ILE A 224 10.09 46.68 86.75
C ILE A 224 10.60 47.53 87.92
N ALA A 225 9.99 47.36 89.10
CA ALA A 225 10.43 48.03 90.33
C ALA A 225 11.93 47.82 90.56
N ASN A 226 12.69 48.90 90.80
CA ASN A 226 14.14 48.83 90.96
C ASN A 226 14.50 48.00 92.20
N PRO A 227 15.10 46.81 92.04
CA PRO A 227 15.37 45.91 93.16
C PRO A 227 16.41 46.48 94.15
N THR A 228 17.13 47.55 93.78
CA THR A 228 18.11 48.19 94.67
C THR A 228 17.52 49.22 95.62
N GLU A 229 16.27 49.65 95.44
CA GLU A 229 15.63 50.62 96.37
C GLU A 229 15.38 50.02 97.76
N HIS A 230 15.35 48.69 97.90
CA HIS A 230 15.15 47.98 99.16
C HIS A 230 16.38 47.21 99.67
N MET A 231 17.57 47.43 99.09
CA MET A 231 18.79 46.77 99.57
C MET A 231 19.38 47.53 100.76
N GLU A 232 19.25 46.98 101.97
CA GLU A 232 20.00 47.47 103.14
C GLU A 232 21.50 47.22 102.97
N ASN A 233 22.31 48.27 103.18
CA ASN A 233 23.77 48.17 103.16
C ASN A 233 24.25 47.31 104.35
N LEU A 234 24.79 46.13 104.05
CA LEU A 234 25.48 45.30 105.04
C LEU A 234 26.77 46.02 105.47
N ARG A 235 26.96 46.18 106.79
CA ARG A 235 28.20 46.77 107.32
C ARG A 235 29.41 45.94 106.90
N ASN A 236 30.42 46.63 106.38
CA ASN A 236 31.69 46.04 106.04
C ASN A 236 32.55 45.92 107.32
N PHE A 237 32.86 44.69 107.74
CA PHE A 237 33.64 44.42 108.96
C PHE A 237 35.16 44.31 108.69
N GLU A 238 35.62 44.53 107.45
CA GLU A 238 37.04 44.36 107.08
C GLU A 238 37.93 45.59 107.38
N HIS A 239 37.35 46.69 107.88
CA HIS A 239 38.06 47.93 108.24
C HIS A 239 37.61 48.48 109.61
N GLU A 240 37.76 47.71 110.68
CA GLU A 240 37.75 48.20 112.07
C GLU A 240 39.14 48.05 112.71
#